data_AF-A0A7C5GJD3-F1
#
_entry.id   AF-A0A7C5GJD3-F1
#
_cell.length_a   1.000
_cell.length_b   1.000
_cell.length_c   1.000
_cell.angle_alpha   90.00
_cell.angle_beta   90.00
_cell.angle_gamma   90.00
#
_symmetry.space_group_name_H-M   'P 1'
#
loop_
_entity.id
_entity.type
_entity.pdbx_description
1 polymer ?
#
loop_
_entity_poly.entity_id
_entity_poly.type
_entity_poly.pdbx_seq_one_letter_code
_entity_poly.pdbx_strand_id
1 'polypeptide(L)' 'MDINSIAKDVFEIESKEIANLANNITKDFEKSVNDIFNCNGKLIISGMGKSGIIGKKIAATMASTGTPSFFL' A
#
# COMPACT_ATOMS: atom_id res chain seq x y z
N MET A 1 -20.87 -7.63 -25.79
CA MET A 1 -19.96 -7.53 -24.63
C MET A 1 -20.72 -6.80 -23.54
N ASP A 2 -21.01 -7.45 -22.42
CA ASP A 2 -21.78 -6.82 -21.33
C ASP A 2 -20.83 -6.06 -20.39
N ILE A 3 -20.88 -4.73 -20.44
CA ILE A 3 -20.02 -3.83 -19.64
C ILE A 3 -20.28 -4.02 -18.14
N ASN A 4 -21.51 -4.32 -17.74
CA ASN A 4 -21.85 -4.52 -16.33
C ASN A 4 -21.24 -5.82 -15.78
N SER A 5 -21.19 -6.87 -16.60
CA SER A 5 -20.48 -8.12 -16.25
C SER A 5 -18.99 -7.85 -16.03
N ILE A 6 -18.34 -7.14 -16.97
CA ILE A 6 -16.91 -6.83 -16.86
C ILE A 6 -16.59 -6.04 -15.59
N ALA A 7 -17.41 -5.03 -15.25
CA ALA A 7 -17.21 -4.24 -14.04
C ALA A 7 -17.33 -5.09 -12.76
N LYS A 8 -18.32 -6.00 -12.71
CA LYS A 8 -18.48 -6.94 -11.59
C LYS A 8 -17.30 -7.88 -11.48
N ASP A 9 -16.82 -8.42 -12.60
CA ASP A 9 -15.68 -9.33 -12.63
C ASP A 9 -14.41 -8.65 -12.09
N VAL A 10 -14.16 -7.39 -12.48
CA VAL A 10 -13.02 -6.60 -11.96
C VAL A 10 -13.12 -6.42 -10.45
N PHE A 11 -14.28 -6.02 -9.92
CA PHE A 11 -14.45 -5.84 -8.48
C PHE A 11 -14.32 -7.15 -7.70
N GLU A 12 -14.79 -8.27 -8.25
CA GLU A 12 -14.64 -9.58 -7.63
C GLU A 12 -13.17 -10.01 -7.57
N ILE A 13 -12.41 -9.82 -8.65
CA ILE A 13 -10.97 -10.08 -8.69
C ILE A 13 -10.23 -9.23 -7.65
N GLU A 14 -10.47 -7.91 -7.62
CA GLU A 14 -9.80 -7.01 -6.68
C GLU A 14 -10.15 -7.34 -5.23
N SER A 15 -11.43 -7.61 -4.92
CA SER A 15 -11.87 -8.00 -3.58
C SER A 15 -11.20 -9.29 -3.11
N LYS A 16 -11.06 -10.28 -3.99
CA LYS A 16 -10.40 -11.54 -3.68
C LYS A 16 -8.91 -11.33 -3.38
N GLU A 17 -8.22 -10.49 -4.14
CA GLU A 17 -6.81 -10.21 -3.89
C GLU A 17 -6.59 -9.42 -2.60
N ILE A 18 -7.50 -8.51 -2.24
CA ILE A 18 -7.46 -7.85 -0.92
C ILE A 18 -7.57 -8.89 0.20
N ALA A 19 -8.49 -9.86 0.08
CA ALA A 19 -8.61 -10.94 1.07
C ALA A 19 -7.34 -11.80 1.14
N ASN A 20 -6.71 -12.08 -0.01
CA ASN A 20 -5.46 -12.84 -0.07
C ASN A 20 -4.28 -12.16 0.64
N LEU A 21 -4.29 -10.82 0.80
CA LEU A 21 -3.24 -10.09 1.51
C LEU A 21 -3.08 -10.53 2.98
N ALA A 22 -4.10 -11.14 3.59
CA ALA A 22 -3.98 -11.70 4.93
C ALA A 22 -2.84 -12.74 5.03
N ASN A 23 -2.57 -13.48 3.94
CA ASN A 23 -1.47 -14.44 3.88
C ASN A 23 -0.08 -13.78 3.85
N ASN A 24 -0.01 -12.49 3.52
CA ASN A 24 1.24 -11.72 3.49
C ASN A 24 1.56 -11.06 4.84
N ILE A 25 0.69 -11.22 5.85
CA ILE A 25 0.96 -10.77 7.22
C ILE A 25 1.86 -11.81 7.90
N THR A 26 3.14 -11.76 7.52
CA THR A 26 4.20 -12.64 8.02
C THR A 26 5.12 -11.89 9.00
N LYS A 27 6.20 -12.54 9.43
CA LYS A 27 7.24 -11.91 10.26
C LYS A 27 7.90 -10.71 9.57
N ASP A 28 7.98 -10.70 8.24
CA ASP A 28 8.57 -9.59 7.49
C ASP A 28 7.69 -8.33 7.54
N PHE A 29 6.36 -8.51 7.59
CA PHE A 29 5.42 -7.42 7.80
C PHE A 29 5.62 -6.80 9.19
N GLU A 30 5.63 -7.62 10.24
CA GLU A 30 5.87 -7.16 11.61
C GLU A 30 7.21 -6.44 11.75
N LYS A 31 8.28 -7.00 11.16
CA LYS A 31 9.59 -6.36 11.14
C LYS A 31 9.55 -5.00 10.44
N SER A 32 8.91 -4.91 9.28
CA SER A 32 8.80 -3.65 8.52
C SER A 32 8.05 -2.58 9.32
N VAL A 33 6.99 -2.94 10.03
CA VAL A 33 6.26 -2.03 10.91
C VAL A 33 7.16 -1.53 12.05
N ASN A 34 7.89 -2.43 12.70
CA ASN A 34 8.81 -2.08 13.78
C ASN A 34 9.98 -1.18 13.30
N ASP A 35 10.54 -1.46 12.12
CA ASP A 35 11.61 -0.65 11.53
C ASP A 35 11.12 0.78 11.22
N ILE A 36 9.89 0.91 10.71
CA ILE A 36 9.26 2.22 10.47
C ILE A 36 8.96 2.94 11.80
N PHE A 37 8.40 2.23 12.78
CA PHE A 37 8.02 2.81 14.07
C PHE A 37 9.23 3.35 14.85
N ASN A 38 10.35 2.63 14.81
CA ASN A 38 11.60 3.03 15.47
C ASN A 38 12.46 4.00 14.64
N CYS A 39 11.98 4.45 13.48
CA CYS A 39 12.70 5.37 12.61
C CYS A 39 12.74 6.79 13.21
N ASN A 40 13.93 7.26 13.56
CA ASN A 40 14.14 8.64 14.04
C ASN A 40 14.24 9.68 12.91
N GLY A 41 14.24 9.22 11.66
CA GLY A 41 14.41 10.05 10.48
C GLY A 41 13.09 10.31 9.75
N LYS A 42 13.11 10.12 8.43
CA LYS A 42 11.92 10.19 7.58
C LYS A 42 11.79 8.89 6.79
N LEU A 43 10.56 8.39 6.67
CA LEU A 43 10.24 7.27 5.79
C LEU A 43 10.19 7.76 4.34
N ILE A 44 11.17 7.35 3.54
CA ILE A 44 11.22 7.67 2.11
C ILE A 44 10.55 6.54 1.33
N ILE A 45 9.57 6.90 0.50
CA ILE A 45 8.89 5.97 -0.41
C ILE A 45 9.27 6.38 -1.84
N SER A 46 9.57 5.44 -2.72
CA SER A 46 9.85 5.74 -4.12
C SER A 46 9.22 4.71 -5.04
N GLY A 47 9.07 5.07 -6.31
CA GLY A 47 8.50 4.16 -7.29
C GLY A 47 8.19 4.81 -8.63
N MET A 48 7.93 3.98 -9.64
CA MET A 48 7.62 4.44 -10.99
C MET A 48 6.21 3.99 -11.40
N GLY A 49 5.60 4.69 -12.36
CA GLY A 49 4.29 4.33 -12.92
C GLY A 49 3.18 4.25 -11.87
N LYS A 50 2.31 3.22 -11.98
CA LYS A 50 1.17 3.02 -11.05
C LYS A 50 1.63 2.86 -9.60
N SER A 51 2.74 2.16 -9.37
CA SER A 51 3.32 2.00 -8.03
C SER A 51 3.76 3.34 -7.44
N GLY A 52 4.26 4.26 -8.26
CA GLY A 52 4.59 5.62 -7.82
C GLY A 52 3.36 6.43 -7.39
N ILE A 53 2.22 6.27 -8.08
CA ILE A 53 0.96 6.92 -7.69
C ILE A 53 0.50 6.43 -6.31
N ILE A 54 0.53 5.12 -6.08
CA ILE A 54 0.18 4.54 -4.78
C ILE A 54 1.19 4.96 -3.70
N GLY A 55 2.49 4.92 -4.00
CA GLY A 55 3.55 5.33 -3.09
C GLY A 55 3.40 6.78 -2.61
N LYS A 56 3.02 7.71 -3.51
CA LYS A 56 2.69 9.09 -3.14
C LYS A 56 1.54 9.16 -2.13
N LYS A 57 0.48 8.38 -2.33
CA LYS A 57 -0.64 8.33 -1.38
C LYS A 57 -0.19 7.77 -0.03
N ILE A 58 0.61 6.69 -0.02
CA ILE A 58 1.13 6.10 1.21
C ILE A 58 1.96 7.13 1.97
N ALA A 59 2.91 7.82 1.32
CA ALA A 59 3.76 8.82 1.96
C ALA A 59 2.93 9.95 2.59
N ALA A 60 1.94 10.47 1.86
CA ALA A 60 1.02 11.48 2.37
C ALA A 60 0.21 10.98 3.58
N THR A 61 -0.23 9.71 3.55
CA THR A 61 -0.97 9.10 4.66
C THR A 61 -0.09 9.01 5.89
N MET A 62 1.11 8.43 5.76
CA MET A 62 2.06 8.27 6.87
C MET A 62 2.38 9.63 7.51
N ALA A 63 2.65 10.65 6.69
CA ALA A 63 2.90 12.01 7.17
C ALA A 63 1.71 12.58 7.96
N SER A 64 0.48 12.37 7.51
CA SER A 64 -0.74 12.82 8.19
C SER A 64 -1.05 12.06 9.48
N THR A 65 -0.55 10.83 9.63
CA THR A 65 -0.76 9.97 10.81
C THR A 65 0.41 9.98 11.79
N GLY A 66 1.34 10.94 11.65
CA GLY A 66 2.42 11.17 12.62
C GLY A 66 3.75 10.49 12.30
N THR A 67 3.87 9.81 11.16
CA THR A 67 5.14 9.24 10.68
C THR A 67 5.73 10.15 9.59
N PRO A 68 6.77 10.96 9.87
CA PRO A 68 7.36 11.86 8.86
C PRO A 68 7.77 11.09 7.59
N SER A 69 7.17 11.41 6.44
CA SER A 69 7.36 10.67 5.19
C SER A 69 7.32 11.56 3.94
N PHE A 70 8.05 11.16 2.89
CA PHE A 70 8.07 11.84 1.59
C PHE A 70 8.24 10.83 0.43
N PHE A 71 7.74 11.18 -0.75
CA PHE A 71 7.88 10.38 -1.97
C PHE A 71 8.96 10.94 -2.92
N LEU A 72 9.87 10.09 -3.39
CA LEU A 72 10.90 10.42 -4.40
C LEU A 72 10.62 9.75 -5.75
#